data_AF-A0A4R8UZ64-F1
#
_entry.id   AF-A0A4R8UZ64-F1
#
_cell.length_a   1.000
_cell.length_b   1.000
_cell.length_c   1.000
_cell.angle_alpha   90.00
_cell.angle_beta   90.00
_cell.angle_gamma   90.00
#
_symmetry.space_group_name_H-M   'P 1'
#
loop_
_entity.id
_entity.type
_entity.pdbx_description
1 polymer ?
#
loop_
_entity_poly.entity_id
_entity_poly.type
_entity_poly.pdbx_seq_one_letter_code
_entity_poly.pdbx_strand_id
1 'polypeptide(L)'
;MSTTPRLRGPKFSTLTWIVLGVSQVLLLVAASTGGFSGLFMMIGSIGAFTAIYVLATGRQSWAVIPTRKVAGVVLAGALVAVIAGSSLAAASIDTNLASSTAHPTATAATPTLTPTPTPSPTPTPVAFTDEAPADPATTRPASEGASIVLADTAATDTTAVALLATLAVKGRAPKTGYDRSGEFGTAWLDVDQNGCDTRNDILARDLTGSVKSGSCRVLTGTLLGPYTGKTINFVRGNATSSLVQIDHVVALSNAWQTGAQQLSQAQRVSLANDPLNLLAVDGRTNSSKGDGDTATWLPPVKSYRCAYVARQISVKATYGLWVTQAEHDAMTRILTACPDERATASAFAPEPVVVAPAPVVVAPVPVVVEPAPVEPAPASASYENCTAARAAGAAPVYRGDPGYGDHLDGDNDGVGCQN
;
A
#
# COMPACT_ATOMS: atom_id res chain seq x y z
N MET A 1 2.52 20.19 -87.10
CA MET A 1 2.76 20.74 -85.76
C MET A 1 1.58 20.35 -84.89
N SER A 2 1.71 19.28 -84.10
CA SER A 2 0.67 18.82 -83.16
C SER A 2 1.06 19.25 -81.75
N THR A 3 0.22 20.05 -81.10
CA THR A 3 0.34 20.46 -79.70
C THR A 3 -0.57 19.59 -78.83
N THR A 4 0.03 18.74 -78.00
CA THR A 4 -0.65 17.98 -76.94
C THR A 4 -0.84 18.86 -75.69
N PRO A 5 -2.03 18.89 -75.06
CA PRO A 5 -2.22 19.59 -73.80
C PRO A 5 -1.74 18.73 -72.61
N ARG A 6 -0.92 19.31 -71.73
CA ARG A 6 -0.56 18.70 -70.44
C ARG A 6 -1.73 18.78 -69.47
N LEU A 7 -2.22 17.64 -68.99
CA LEU A 7 -3.12 17.54 -67.85
C LEU A 7 -2.38 17.92 -66.56
N ARG A 8 -2.89 18.92 -65.81
CA ARG A 8 -2.45 19.23 -64.45
C ARG A 8 -3.14 18.28 -63.47
N GLY A 9 -2.36 17.50 -62.72
CA GLY A 9 -2.88 16.67 -61.63
C GLY A 9 -3.43 17.49 -60.44
N PRO A 10 -4.27 16.89 -59.59
CA PRO A 10 -4.91 17.58 -58.46
C PRO A 10 -3.86 18.05 -57.44
N LYS A 11 -3.97 19.31 -57.00
CA LYS A 11 -3.12 19.89 -55.96
C LYS A 11 -3.75 19.64 -54.59
N PHE A 12 -3.16 18.75 -53.80
CA PHE A 12 -3.55 18.57 -52.39
C PHE A 12 -3.01 19.73 -51.54
N SER A 13 -3.82 20.21 -50.58
CA SER A 13 -3.41 21.32 -49.71
C SER A 13 -2.43 20.85 -48.63
N THR A 14 -1.59 21.75 -48.12
CA THR A 14 -0.63 21.46 -47.03
C THR A 14 -1.31 20.89 -45.79
N LEU A 15 -2.56 21.30 -45.52
CA LEU A 15 -3.37 20.78 -44.43
C LEU A 15 -3.71 19.29 -44.62
N THR A 16 -3.92 18.85 -45.86
CA THR A 16 -4.17 17.44 -46.20
C THR A 16 -2.94 16.58 -45.89
N TRP A 17 -1.73 17.08 -46.13
CA TRP A 17 -0.48 16.37 -45.80
C TRP A 17 -0.22 16.29 -44.30
N ILE A 18 -0.57 17.34 -43.55
CA ILE A 18 -0.45 17.35 -42.08
C ILE A 18 -1.42 16.35 -41.45
N VAL A 19 -2.67 16.32 -41.92
CA VAL A 19 -3.67 15.35 -41.43
C VAL A 19 -3.24 13.91 -41.76
N LEU A 20 -2.72 13.66 -42.97
CA LEU A 20 -2.17 12.36 -43.36
C LEU A 20 -1.01 11.91 -42.45
N GLY A 21 -0.07 12.81 -42.14
CA GLY A 21 1.06 12.53 -41.26
C GLY A 21 0.61 12.22 -39.82
N VAL A 22 -0.28 13.03 -39.26
CA VAL A 22 -0.80 12.83 -37.89
C VAL A 22 -1.62 11.54 -37.80
N SER A 23 -2.45 11.24 -38.79
CA SER A 23 -3.18 9.98 -38.85
C SER A 23 -2.25 8.78 -38.95
N GLN A 24 -1.15 8.86 -39.71
CA GLN A 24 -0.18 7.76 -39.83
C GLN A 24 0.61 7.52 -38.53
N VAL A 25 0.94 8.58 -37.78
CA VAL A 25 1.59 8.46 -36.47
C VAL A 25 0.64 7.86 -35.43
N LEU A 26 -0.63 8.28 -35.41
CA LEU A 26 -1.66 7.68 -34.55
C LEU A 26 -1.93 6.21 -34.92
N LEU A 27 -1.87 5.86 -36.21
CA LEU A 27 -1.94 4.49 -36.73
C LEU A 27 -0.81 3.60 -36.19
N LEU A 28 0.43 4.09 -36.20
CA LEU A 28 1.59 3.35 -35.68
C LEU A 28 1.53 3.17 -34.15
N VAL A 29 1.06 4.18 -33.43
CA VAL A 29 0.94 4.12 -31.96
C VAL A 29 -0.14 3.11 -31.54
N ALA A 30 -1.30 3.08 -32.19
CA ALA A 30 -2.37 2.16 -31.84
C ALA A 30 -2.09 0.70 -32.26
N ALA A 31 -1.38 0.49 -33.38
CA ALA A 31 -0.95 -0.86 -33.78
C ALA A 31 0.06 -1.47 -32.79
N SER A 32 0.85 -0.64 -32.11
CA SER A 32 1.85 -1.10 -31.14
C SER A 32 1.30 -1.51 -29.78
N THR A 33 0.02 -1.23 -29.47
CA THR A 33 -0.56 -1.44 -28.13
C THR A 33 -1.74 -2.42 -28.06
N GLY A 34 -2.36 -2.82 -29.17
CA GLY A 34 -3.63 -3.59 -29.15
C GLY A 34 -3.76 -4.83 -30.05
N GLY A 35 -2.72 -5.28 -30.75
CA GLY A 35 -2.78 -6.44 -31.66
C GLY A 35 -3.80 -6.29 -32.81
N PHE A 36 -4.13 -7.40 -33.49
CA PHE A 36 -5.08 -7.39 -34.63
C PHE A 36 -6.49 -6.89 -34.26
N SER A 37 -6.92 -7.11 -33.01
CA SER A 37 -8.21 -6.63 -32.49
C SER A 37 -8.31 -5.09 -32.51
N GLY A 38 -7.25 -4.39 -32.10
CA GLY A 38 -7.19 -2.93 -32.16
C GLY A 38 -7.26 -2.37 -33.59
N LEU A 39 -6.70 -3.08 -34.57
CA LEU A 39 -6.73 -2.68 -35.98
C LEU A 39 -8.15 -2.73 -36.57
N PHE A 40 -8.92 -3.79 -36.29
CA PHE A 40 -10.30 -3.93 -36.79
C PHE A 40 -11.26 -2.90 -36.17
N MET A 41 -11.13 -2.65 -34.86
CA MET A 41 -11.89 -1.58 -34.20
C MET A 41 -11.59 -0.21 -34.80
N MET A 42 -10.32 0.05 -35.12
CA MET A 42 -9.92 1.33 -35.69
C MET A 42 -10.45 1.53 -37.11
N ILE A 43 -10.28 0.54 -37.99
CA ILE A 43 -10.77 0.62 -39.38
C ILE A 43 -12.28 0.78 -39.39
N GLY A 44 -12.99 0.02 -38.54
CA GLY A 44 -14.44 0.17 -38.37
C GLY A 44 -14.83 1.56 -37.89
N SER A 45 -14.15 2.13 -36.89
CA SER A 45 -14.47 3.45 -36.36
C SER A 45 -14.26 4.56 -37.40
N ILE A 46 -13.15 4.54 -38.14
CA ILE A 46 -12.87 5.53 -39.19
C ILE A 46 -13.91 5.43 -40.31
N GLY A 47 -14.28 4.21 -40.71
CA GLY A 47 -15.35 3.97 -41.68
C GLY A 47 -16.69 4.51 -41.21
N ALA A 48 -17.04 4.29 -39.94
CA ALA A 48 -18.30 4.74 -39.34
C ALA A 48 -18.39 6.27 -39.30
N PHE A 49 -17.37 6.97 -38.79
CA PHE A 49 -17.36 8.44 -38.74
C PHE A 49 -17.40 9.06 -40.13
N THR A 50 -16.67 8.48 -41.08
CA THR A 50 -16.65 8.97 -42.47
C THR A 50 -18.01 8.78 -43.13
N ALA A 51 -18.69 7.66 -42.90
CA ALA A 51 -20.03 7.40 -43.41
C ALA A 51 -21.10 8.30 -42.77
N ILE A 52 -21.04 8.50 -41.44
CA ILE A 52 -21.96 9.39 -40.70
C ILE A 52 -21.83 10.83 -41.20
N TYR A 53 -20.61 11.31 -41.45
CA TYR A 53 -20.39 12.64 -42.01
C TYR A 53 -21.08 12.83 -43.37
N VAL A 54 -20.97 11.85 -44.28
CA VAL A 54 -21.61 11.90 -45.60
C VAL A 54 -23.14 11.82 -45.48
N LEU A 55 -23.66 11.00 -44.57
CA LEU A 55 -25.09 10.90 -44.32
C LEU A 55 -25.64 12.23 -43.78
N ALA A 56 -24.99 12.81 -42.77
CA ALA A 56 -25.41 14.06 -42.13
C ALA A 56 -25.29 15.26 -43.07
N THR A 57 -24.16 15.40 -43.78
CA THR A 57 -23.87 16.62 -44.55
C THR A 57 -24.24 16.53 -46.02
N GLY A 58 -24.39 15.31 -46.57
CA GLY A 58 -24.63 15.08 -48.00
C GLY A 58 -23.43 15.41 -48.90
N ARG A 59 -22.28 15.76 -48.33
CA ARG A 59 -21.05 16.11 -49.06
C ARG A 59 -20.16 14.89 -49.24
N GLN A 60 -19.39 14.87 -50.33
CA GLN A 60 -18.42 13.79 -50.58
C GLN A 60 -17.31 13.83 -49.53
N SER A 61 -17.03 12.68 -48.92
CA SER A 61 -15.93 12.55 -47.98
C SER A 61 -14.58 12.48 -48.70
N TRP A 62 -13.52 12.66 -47.93
CA TRP A 62 -12.14 12.46 -48.37
C TRP A 62 -11.87 11.04 -48.90
N ALA A 63 -12.69 10.05 -48.52
CA ALA A 63 -12.63 8.66 -48.98
C ALA A 63 -13.50 8.38 -50.22
N VAL A 64 -13.99 9.43 -50.91
CA VAL A 64 -14.73 9.34 -52.18
C VAL A 64 -15.96 8.44 -52.11
N ILE A 65 -16.72 8.51 -51.01
CA ILE A 65 -18.01 7.80 -50.90
C ILE A 65 -19.06 8.63 -51.65
N PRO A 66 -19.58 8.16 -52.80
CA PRO A 66 -20.20 9.06 -53.77
C PRO A 66 -21.67 9.38 -53.45
N THR A 67 -22.35 8.54 -52.67
CA THR A 67 -23.79 8.71 -52.38
C THR A 67 -24.15 8.30 -50.95
N ARG A 68 -25.26 8.86 -50.44
CA ARG A 68 -25.82 8.53 -49.12
C ARG A 68 -26.20 7.05 -48.98
N LYS A 69 -26.63 6.40 -50.07
CA LYS A 69 -26.93 4.96 -50.05
C LYS A 69 -25.67 4.12 -49.82
N VAL A 70 -24.57 4.46 -50.48
CA VAL A 70 -23.27 3.80 -50.28
C VAL A 70 -22.73 4.08 -48.88
N ALA A 71 -22.90 5.30 -48.36
CA ALA A 71 -22.54 5.63 -46.99
C ALA A 71 -23.28 4.77 -45.95
N GLY A 72 -24.57 4.47 -46.16
CA GLY A 72 -25.33 3.55 -45.30
C GLY A 72 -24.74 2.13 -45.26
N VAL A 73 -24.31 1.59 -46.41
CA VAL A 73 -23.68 0.26 -46.48
C VAL A 73 -22.31 0.26 -45.81
N VAL A 74 -21.52 1.32 -46.00
CA VAL A 74 -20.20 1.48 -45.36
C VAL A 74 -20.35 1.59 -43.84
N LEU A 75 -21.38 2.28 -43.34
CA LEU A 75 -21.65 2.37 -41.90
C LEU A 75 -22.01 1.00 -41.30
N ALA A 76 -22.82 0.20 -42.00
CA ALA A 76 -23.18 -1.15 -41.54
C ALA A 76 -21.94 -2.07 -41.49
N GLY A 77 -21.11 -2.07 -42.54
CA GLY A 77 -19.87 -2.86 -42.56
C GLY A 77 -18.85 -2.40 -41.51
N ALA A 78 -18.74 -1.10 -41.29
CA ALA A 78 -17.90 -0.50 -40.26
C ALA A 78 -18.31 -0.94 -38.84
N LEU A 79 -19.61 -0.97 -38.54
CA LEU A 79 -20.11 -1.44 -37.24
C LEU A 79 -19.83 -2.94 -37.02
N VAL A 80 -19.96 -3.77 -38.05
CA VAL A 80 -19.61 -5.20 -37.97
C VAL A 80 -18.11 -5.40 -37.69
N ALA A 81 -17.25 -4.60 -38.31
CA ALA A 81 -15.80 -4.66 -38.06
C ALA A 81 -15.44 -4.24 -36.61
N VAL A 82 -16.12 -3.24 -36.05
CA VAL A 82 -15.96 -2.86 -34.63
C VAL A 82 -16.40 -4.00 -33.72
N ILE A 83 -17.57 -4.60 -33.97
CA ILE A 83 -18.12 -5.70 -33.16
C ILE A 83 -17.19 -6.92 -33.20
N ALA A 84 -16.71 -7.32 -34.38
CA ALA A 84 -15.75 -8.41 -34.52
C ALA A 84 -14.43 -8.11 -33.78
N GLY A 85 -13.94 -6.86 -33.84
CA GLY A 85 -12.78 -6.41 -33.08
C GLY A 85 -12.95 -6.60 -31.56
N SER A 86 -14.13 -6.31 -31.00
CA SER A 86 -14.45 -6.55 -29.58
C SER A 86 -14.50 -8.02 -29.20
N SER A 87 -14.97 -8.91 -30.08
CA SER A 87 -15.08 -10.34 -29.78
C SER A 87 -13.72 -11.05 -29.77
N LEU A 88 -12.74 -10.58 -30.57
CA LEU A 88 -11.38 -11.16 -30.54
C LEU A 88 -10.56 -10.74 -29.30
N ALA A 89 -10.91 -9.64 -28.62
CA ALA A 89 -10.24 -9.24 -27.38
C ALA A 89 -10.59 -10.15 -26.19
N ALA A 90 -11.81 -10.71 -26.17
CA ALA A 90 -12.27 -11.64 -25.14
C ALA A 90 -11.63 -13.04 -25.26
N ALA A 91 -11.30 -13.48 -26.48
CA ALA A 91 -10.73 -14.80 -26.74
C ALA A 91 -9.25 -14.96 -26.32
N SER A 92 -8.58 -13.87 -25.92
CA SER A 92 -7.15 -13.91 -25.52
C SER A 92 -6.94 -14.09 -24.01
N ILE A 93 -8.01 -14.27 -23.22
CA ILE A 93 -7.93 -14.46 -21.76
C ILE A 93 -8.06 -15.95 -21.37
N ASP A 94 -8.54 -16.83 -22.23
CA ASP A 94 -8.88 -18.23 -21.89
C ASP A 94 -8.02 -19.30 -22.58
N THR A 95 -6.68 -19.15 -22.63
CA THR A 95 -5.79 -20.22 -23.16
C THR A 95 -4.79 -20.81 -22.17
N ASN A 96 -4.94 -20.56 -20.86
CA ASN A 96 -4.07 -21.17 -19.85
C ASN A 96 -4.80 -21.95 -18.76
N LEU A 97 -5.85 -22.71 -19.12
CA LEU A 97 -6.32 -23.79 -18.25
C LEU A 97 -6.99 -24.91 -19.04
N ALA A 98 -6.19 -25.79 -19.63
CA ALA A 98 -6.66 -27.08 -20.14
C ALA A 98 -5.72 -28.19 -19.68
N SER A 99 -5.93 -28.65 -18.45
CA SER A 99 -5.60 -30.02 -17.99
C SER A 99 -6.25 -30.28 -16.63
N SER A 100 -7.44 -30.86 -16.63
CA SER A 100 -7.83 -31.99 -15.74
C SER A 100 -9.33 -32.28 -15.87
N THR A 101 -9.59 -33.39 -16.54
CA THR A 101 -10.59 -34.44 -16.29
C THR A 101 -11.79 -34.19 -15.35
N ALA A 102 -12.95 -34.58 -15.91
CA ALA A 102 -14.08 -35.31 -15.32
C ALA A 102 -15.31 -34.54 -14.74
N HIS A 103 -16.45 -34.87 -15.35
CA HIS A 103 -17.87 -34.59 -15.05
C HIS A 103 -18.36 -35.44 -13.83
N PRO A 104 -19.60 -35.37 -13.29
CA PRO A 104 -20.80 -34.69 -13.83
C PRO A 104 -21.82 -34.05 -12.82
N THR A 105 -22.76 -33.29 -13.39
CA THR A 105 -24.19 -33.07 -13.04
C THR A 105 -24.62 -32.57 -11.64
N ALA A 106 -25.25 -31.39 -11.59
CA ALA A 106 -26.51 -31.09 -10.86
C ALA A 106 -27.00 -29.68 -11.27
N THR A 107 -28.10 -29.57 -12.01
CA THR A 107 -29.46 -29.25 -11.54
C THR A 107 -29.79 -27.76 -11.65
N ALA A 108 -30.84 -27.50 -12.45
CA ALA A 108 -31.41 -26.21 -12.74
C ALA A 108 -31.97 -25.50 -11.50
N ALA A 109 -31.78 -24.17 -11.44
CA ALA A 109 -32.59 -23.27 -10.64
C ALA A 109 -32.93 -22.01 -11.45
N THR A 110 -34.23 -21.72 -11.47
CA THR A 110 -34.96 -20.59 -12.04
C THR A 110 -34.45 -19.22 -11.53
N PRO A 111 -34.55 -18.13 -12.33
CA PRO A 111 -33.87 -16.87 -12.04
C PRO A 111 -34.52 -16.07 -10.89
N THR A 112 -33.69 -15.65 -9.94
CA THR A 112 -34.03 -14.58 -8.99
C THR A 112 -33.70 -13.22 -9.65
N LEU A 113 -34.70 -12.35 -9.75
CA LEU A 113 -34.57 -10.99 -10.26
C LEU A 113 -33.54 -10.22 -9.42
N THR A 114 -32.41 -9.87 -10.03
CA THR A 114 -31.39 -8.99 -9.46
C THR A 114 -31.76 -7.53 -9.79
N PRO A 115 -31.65 -6.58 -8.84
CA PRO A 115 -31.97 -5.18 -9.09
C PRO A 115 -31.05 -4.57 -10.15
N THR A 116 -31.65 -3.72 -10.99
CA THR A 116 -31.00 -2.82 -11.96
C THR A 116 -29.74 -2.17 -11.39
N PRO A 117 -28.57 -2.25 -12.07
CA PRO A 117 -27.41 -1.49 -11.65
C PRO A 117 -27.67 0.00 -11.88
N THR A 118 -27.69 0.77 -10.79
CA THR A 118 -27.57 2.23 -10.81
C THR A 118 -26.31 2.60 -11.61
N PRO A 119 -26.38 3.55 -12.55
CA PRO A 119 -25.20 3.99 -13.30
C PRO A 119 -24.14 4.49 -12.31
N SER A 120 -23.01 3.80 -12.27
CA SER A 120 -21.81 4.26 -11.59
C SER A 120 -21.37 5.56 -12.26
N PRO A 121 -21.17 6.67 -11.52
CA PRO A 121 -20.72 7.91 -12.13
C PRO A 121 -19.34 7.69 -12.74
N THR A 122 -19.21 8.11 -14.00
CA THR A 122 -17.94 8.27 -14.72
C THR A 122 -16.88 8.82 -13.75
N PRO A 123 -15.69 8.18 -13.61
CA PRO A 123 -14.66 8.71 -12.73
C PRO A 123 -14.25 10.09 -13.26
N THR A 124 -14.62 11.12 -12.50
CA THR A 124 -14.08 12.47 -12.64
C THR A 124 -12.55 12.36 -12.57
N PRO A 125 -11.79 13.06 -13.44
CA PRO A 125 -10.36 13.15 -13.28
C PRO A 125 -10.07 13.65 -11.85
N VAL A 126 -9.40 12.83 -11.04
CA VAL A 126 -8.98 13.24 -9.70
C VAL A 126 -8.04 14.43 -9.90
N ALA A 127 -8.53 15.63 -9.60
CA ALA A 127 -7.67 16.80 -9.52
C ALA A 127 -6.60 16.50 -8.47
N PHE A 128 -5.34 16.76 -8.79
CA PHE A 128 -4.30 16.83 -7.77
C PHE A 128 -4.74 17.89 -6.76
N THR A 129 -5.21 17.46 -5.59
CA THR A 129 -5.38 18.37 -4.46
C THR A 129 -3.99 18.84 -4.07
N ASP A 130 -3.81 20.15 -3.97
CA ASP A 130 -2.54 20.84 -3.69
C ASP A 130 -1.87 20.46 -2.35
N GLU A 131 -2.46 19.56 -1.58
CA GLU A 131 -1.99 19.21 -0.25
C GLU A 131 -1.35 17.82 -0.24
N ALA A 132 -0.09 17.77 -0.70
CA ALA A 132 0.85 16.93 0.04
C ALA A 132 0.83 17.49 1.48
N PRO A 133 0.70 16.66 2.54
CA PRO A 133 0.59 17.17 3.89
C PRO A 133 1.78 18.09 4.15
N ALA A 134 1.48 19.39 4.27
CA ALA A 134 2.47 20.39 4.55
C ALA A 134 3.14 20.00 5.87
N ASP A 135 4.46 20.02 5.91
CA ASP A 135 5.22 19.78 7.14
C ASP A 135 4.62 20.66 8.25
N PRO A 136 4.38 20.10 9.44
CA PRO A 136 3.72 20.85 10.50
C PRO A 136 4.52 22.12 10.83
N ALA A 137 3.83 23.19 11.22
CA ALA A 137 4.49 24.44 11.62
C ALA A 137 5.33 24.25 12.90
N THR A 138 4.96 23.27 13.72
CA THR A 138 5.64 22.90 14.96
C THR A 138 5.98 21.42 14.91
N THR A 139 7.25 21.07 15.14
CA THR A 139 7.68 19.68 15.28
C THR A 139 7.09 19.10 16.56
N ARG A 140 6.57 17.88 16.48
CA ARG A 140 5.97 17.20 17.63
C ARG A 140 6.72 15.89 17.86
N PRO A 141 7.28 15.66 19.05
CA PRO A 141 7.90 14.39 19.37
C PRO A 141 6.85 13.27 19.37
N ALA A 142 7.28 12.04 19.10
CA ALA A 142 6.46 10.89 19.42
C ALA A 142 6.21 10.84 20.95
N SER A 143 5.02 10.40 21.37
CA SER A 143 4.71 10.18 22.79
C SER A 143 5.70 9.16 23.38
N GLU A 144 6.15 9.37 24.63
CA GLU A 144 7.17 8.58 25.37
C GLU A 144 6.94 7.05 25.37
N GLY A 145 5.73 6.58 25.07
CA GLY A 145 5.44 5.15 24.88
C GLY A 145 5.97 4.55 23.56
N ALA A 146 6.47 5.38 22.64
CA ALA A 146 7.13 4.96 21.42
C ALA A 146 8.58 4.51 21.69
N SER A 147 8.80 3.68 22.72
CA SER A 147 10.07 2.96 22.87
C SER A 147 10.14 1.95 21.74
N ILE A 148 11.04 2.26 20.83
CA ILE A 148 11.12 1.68 19.51
C ILE A 148 11.74 0.31 19.62
N VAL A 149 11.22 -0.62 18.81
CA VAL A 149 11.95 -1.86 18.55
C VAL A 149 13.27 -1.42 17.95
N LEU A 150 14.39 -1.59 18.66
CA LEU A 150 15.67 -1.70 17.98
C LEU A 150 15.46 -2.77 16.92
N ALA A 151 15.39 -2.34 15.66
CA ALA A 151 15.48 -3.26 14.55
C ALA A 151 16.76 -4.04 14.81
N ASP A 152 16.65 -5.34 15.08
CA ASP A 152 17.82 -6.19 15.09
C ASP A 152 18.37 -6.16 13.66
N THR A 153 19.30 -5.24 13.42
CA THR A 153 19.88 -5.01 12.09
C THR A 153 20.75 -6.19 11.67
N ALA A 154 21.09 -7.11 12.57
CA ALA A 154 21.75 -8.37 12.23
C ALA A 154 20.88 -9.20 11.26
N ALA A 155 19.54 -9.11 11.35
CA ALA A 155 18.65 -9.76 10.40
C ALA A 155 18.80 -9.21 8.97
N THR A 156 19.27 -7.97 8.81
CA THR A 156 19.50 -7.32 7.51
C THR A 156 20.94 -7.42 7.01
N ASP A 157 21.86 -8.05 7.76
CA ASP A 157 23.24 -8.27 7.30
C ASP A 157 23.36 -9.47 6.34
N THR A 158 22.44 -9.58 5.40
CA THR A 158 22.36 -10.67 4.42
C THR A 158 21.90 -10.17 3.05
N THR A 159 21.82 -11.06 2.05
CA THR A 159 21.23 -10.72 0.75
C THR A 159 19.71 -10.62 0.85
N ALA A 160 19.09 -9.79 0.01
CA ALA A 160 17.64 -9.67 -0.04
C ALA A 160 16.94 -11.00 -0.35
N VAL A 161 17.57 -11.86 -1.16
CA VAL A 161 17.06 -13.22 -1.45
C VAL A 161 17.03 -14.09 -0.19
N ALA A 162 18.12 -14.08 0.58
CA ALA A 162 18.20 -14.86 1.82
C ALA A 162 17.20 -14.33 2.87
N LEU A 163 17.03 -13.01 2.96
CA LEU A 163 16.06 -12.39 3.87
C LEU A 163 14.62 -12.66 3.44
N LEU A 164 14.31 -12.65 2.14
CA LEU A 164 12.99 -12.98 1.62
C LEU A 164 12.55 -14.39 2.04
N ALA A 165 13.48 -15.35 2.04
CA ALA A 165 13.22 -16.73 2.43
C ALA A 165 12.82 -16.90 3.91
N THR A 166 13.06 -15.90 4.77
CA THR A 166 12.65 -15.94 6.18
C THR A 166 11.27 -15.33 6.42
N LEU A 167 10.75 -14.55 5.46
CA LEU A 167 9.44 -13.91 5.60
C LEU A 167 8.31 -14.94 5.52
N ALA A 168 7.36 -14.85 6.45
CA ALA A 168 6.15 -15.65 6.37
C ALA A 168 5.38 -15.31 5.07
N VAL A 169 4.80 -16.33 4.45
CA VAL A 169 3.91 -16.18 3.29
C VAL A 169 2.48 -16.47 3.72
N LYS A 170 1.60 -15.47 3.66
CA LYS A 170 0.19 -15.57 4.07
C LYS A 170 -0.71 -14.73 3.17
N GLY A 171 -2.03 -14.98 3.19
CA GLY A 171 -3.01 -14.12 2.55
C GLY A 171 -3.06 -12.72 3.17
N ARG A 172 -3.73 -11.77 2.49
CA ARG A 172 -4.01 -10.45 3.06
C ARG A 172 -5.06 -10.58 4.16
N ALA A 173 -4.80 -9.96 5.31
CA ALA A 173 -5.82 -9.73 6.32
C ALA A 173 -6.84 -8.68 5.84
N PRO A 174 -8.06 -8.63 6.40
CA PRO A 174 -9.03 -7.59 6.09
C PRO A 174 -8.47 -6.19 6.33
N LYS A 175 -8.90 -5.22 5.51
CA LYS A 175 -8.58 -3.78 5.68
C LYS A 175 -9.46 -3.10 6.74
N THR A 176 -10.36 -3.83 7.40
CA THR A 176 -11.24 -3.33 8.46
C THR A 176 -10.42 -2.63 9.55
N GLY A 177 -10.93 -1.49 10.03
CA GLY A 177 -10.28 -0.71 11.08
C GLY A 177 -9.06 0.10 10.64
N TYR A 178 -8.67 0.06 9.36
CA TYR A 178 -7.57 0.88 8.88
C TYR A 178 -7.93 2.36 8.87
N ASP A 179 -7.35 3.12 9.80
CA ASP A 179 -7.23 4.57 9.73
C ASP A 179 -5.76 4.97 9.70
N ARG A 180 -5.34 5.73 8.68
CA ARG A 180 -3.93 6.05 8.48
C ARG A 180 -3.38 6.86 9.66
N SER A 181 -4.08 7.91 10.06
CA SER A 181 -3.59 8.85 11.07
C SER A 181 -3.78 8.31 12.50
N GLY A 182 -4.89 7.62 12.76
CA GLY A 182 -5.18 7.00 14.05
C GLY A 182 -4.26 5.83 14.34
N GLU A 183 -4.02 4.94 13.37
CA GLU A 183 -3.25 3.72 13.61
C GLU A 183 -1.74 3.91 13.47
N PHE A 184 -1.28 4.89 12.68
CA PHE A 184 0.16 5.12 12.43
C PHE A 184 0.67 6.48 12.94
N GLY A 185 -0.20 7.25 13.60
CA GLY A 185 0.12 8.60 14.05
C GLY A 185 -0.03 9.66 12.96
N THR A 186 -0.13 10.91 13.39
CA THR A 186 -0.22 12.05 12.47
C THR A 186 1.15 12.30 11.83
N ALA A 187 1.24 12.24 10.51
CA ALA A 187 2.43 12.70 9.81
C ALA A 187 2.56 14.23 9.95
N TRP A 188 3.74 14.81 10.18
CA TRP A 188 5.07 14.22 10.36
C TRP A 188 5.52 14.40 11.81
N LEU A 189 5.99 13.33 12.47
CA LEU A 189 6.51 13.38 13.84
C LEU A 189 8.03 13.56 13.84
N ASP A 190 8.57 14.06 14.94
CA ASP A 190 9.99 14.01 15.27
C ASP A 190 10.23 12.74 16.11
N VAL A 191 10.60 11.66 15.44
CA VAL A 191 10.68 10.32 16.05
C VAL A 191 12.09 9.96 16.55
N ASP A 192 13.12 10.61 16.04
CA ASP A 192 14.50 10.49 16.54
C ASP A 192 14.88 11.60 17.54
N GLN A 193 13.94 12.52 17.83
CA GLN A 193 14.10 13.62 18.78
C GLN A 193 15.26 14.56 18.42
N ASN A 194 15.57 14.67 17.13
CA ASN A 194 16.64 15.53 16.63
C ASN A 194 16.19 17.01 16.46
N GLY A 195 14.89 17.29 16.67
CA GLY A 195 14.26 18.60 16.51
C GLY A 195 13.64 18.86 15.14
N CYS A 196 13.75 17.91 14.21
CA CYS A 196 13.22 17.96 12.86
C CYS A 196 12.03 17.00 12.72
N ASP A 197 11.04 17.38 11.91
CA ASP A 197 10.03 16.39 11.53
C ASP A 197 10.61 15.43 10.48
N THR A 198 10.12 14.19 10.50
CA THR A 198 10.55 13.11 9.60
C THR A 198 10.59 13.54 8.14
N ARG A 199 9.67 14.39 7.66
CA ARG A 199 9.68 14.79 6.25
C ARG A 199 10.89 15.64 5.93
N ASN A 200 11.27 16.57 6.80
CA ASN A 200 12.48 17.34 6.63
C ASN A 200 13.75 16.49 6.73
N ASP A 201 13.76 15.42 7.54
CA ASP A 201 14.87 14.47 7.58
C ASP A 201 15.02 13.73 6.25
N ILE A 202 13.92 13.21 5.70
CA ILE A 202 13.95 12.50 4.41
C ILE A 202 14.30 13.45 3.27
N LEU A 203 13.78 14.69 3.25
CA LEU A 203 14.17 15.69 2.25
C LEU A 203 15.65 16.04 2.36
N ALA A 204 16.18 16.21 3.57
CA ALA A 204 17.60 16.51 3.77
C ALA A 204 18.51 15.34 3.36
N ARG A 205 18.06 14.11 3.55
CA ARG A 205 18.78 12.89 3.16
C ARG A 205 18.79 12.70 1.63
N ASP A 206 17.65 12.88 0.98
CA ASP A 206 17.44 12.47 -0.41
C ASP A 206 17.63 13.59 -1.44
N LEU A 207 17.57 14.86 -1.01
CA LEU A 207 17.83 15.99 -1.91
C LEU A 207 19.32 16.35 -1.92
N THR A 208 19.82 16.65 -3.10
CA THR A 208 21.17 17.20 -3.29
C THR A 208 21.12 18.72 -3.33
N GLY A 209 22.18 19.38 -2.82
CA GLY A 209 22.28 20.85 -2.82
C GLY A 209 21.16 21.55 -2.06
N SER A 210 20.67 20.94 -0.98
CA SER A 210 19.52 21.46 -0.23
C SER A 210 19.86 22.73 0.55
N VAL A 211 18.97 23.74 0.50
CA VAL A 211 19.04 24.92 1.38
C VAL A 211 18.00 24.76 2.49
N LYS A 212 18.39 25.02 3.74
CA LYS A 212 17.50 24.92 4.91
C LYS A 212 17.23 26.29 5.53
N SER A 213 16.07 26.43 6.15
CA SER A 213 15.76 27.47 7.13
C SER A 213 15.92 26.89 8.54
N GLY A 214 16.77 27.49 9.35
CA GLY A 214 17.19 26.88 10.62
C GLY A 214 17.95 25.57 10.38
N SER A 215 17.89 24.65 11.35
CA SER A 215 18.56 23.34 11.27
C SER A 215 17.81 22.31 10.42
N CYS A 216 16.48 22.42 10.35
CA CYS A 216 15.63 21.34 9.85
C CYS A 216 14.95 21.65 8.52
N ARG A 217 14.30 22.81 8.39
CA ARG A 217 13.29 23.04 7.35
C ARG A 217 13.91 23.19 5.97
N VAL A 218 13.84 22.16 5.14
CA VAL A 218 14.38 22.18 3.77
C VAL A 218 13.53 23.10 2.90
N LEU A 219 14.12 24.17 2.38
CA LEU A 219 13.47 25.15 1.50
C LEU A 219 13.62 24.79 0.02
N THR A 220 14.80 24.30 -0.38
CA THR A 220 15.09 23.92 -1.75
C THR A 220 16.00 22.70 -1.80
N GLY A 221 16.10 22.08 -2.97
CA GLY A 221 17.06 21.01 -3.26
C GLY A 221 16.75 20.35 -4.61
N THR A 222 17.57 19.41 -5.02
CA THR A 222 17.38 18.69 -6.28
C THR A 222 17.20 17.20 -5.99
N LEU A 223 16.04 16.65 -6.36
CA LEU A 223 15.73 15.24 -6.28
C LEU A 223 16.13 14.57 -7.60
N LEU A 224 16.98 13.54 -7.55
CA LEU A 224 17.06 12.54 -8.62
C LEU A 224 16.11 11.39 -8.23
N GLY A 225 14.89 11.42 -8.79
CA GLY A 225 13.80 10.56 -8.33
C GLY A 225 14.07 9.07 -8.61
N PRO A 226 14.14 8.19 -7.59
CA PRO A 226 14.54 6.81 -7.79
C PRO A 226 13.54 6.01 -8.63
N TYR A 227 12.26 6.37 -8.60
CA TYR A 227 11.22 5.66 -9.34
C TYR A 227 11.17 5.98 -10.83
N THR A 228 11.51 7.21 -11.19
CA THR A 228 11.34 7.73 -12.56
C THR A 228 12.66 8.07 -13.24
N GLY A 229 13.75 8.19 -12.48
CA GLY A 229 15.05 8.66 -12.96
C GLY A 229 15.05 10.15 -13.34
N LYS A 230 13.95 10.87 -13.07
CA LYS A 230 13.80 12.28 -13.41
C LYS A 230 14.41 13.16 -12.33
N THR A 231 15.01 14.26 -12.77
CA THR A 231 15.44 15.33 -11.87
C THR A 231 14.27 16.27 -11.60
N ILE A 232 14.01 16.56 -10.32
CA ILE A 232 12.99 17.51 -9.87
C ILE A 232 13.67 18.56 -8.99
N ASN A 233 13.58 19.83 -9.40
CA ASN A 233 14.03 20.95 -8.57
C ASN A 233 12.94 21.25 -7.53
N PHE A 234 13.19 20.85 -6.29
CA PHE A 234 12.32 21.13 -5.18
C PHE A 234 12.53 22.57 -4.71
N VAL A 235 11.43 23.32 -4.65
CA VAL A 235 11.29 24.63 -4.01
C VAL A 235 10.02 24.58 -3.19
N ARG A 236 10.16 24.63 -1.87
CA ARG A 236 9.05 24.61 -0.93
C ARG A 236 8.02 25.66 -1.30
N GLY A 237 6.79 25.21 -1.50
CA GLY A 237 5.65 26.03 -1.88
C GLY A 237 4.72 25.28 -2.83
N ASN A 238 3.62 25.92 -3.21
CA ASN A 238 2.54 25.27 -3.96
C ASN A 238 3.00 24.65 -5.28
N ALA A 239 3.99 25.25 -5.93
CA ALA A 239 4.41 24.86 -7.27
C ALA A 239 5.12 23.49 -7.34
N THR A 240 5.93 23.14 -6.33
CA THR A 240 6.77 21.93 -6.41
C THR A 240 6.69 21.02 -5.20
N SER A 241 6.12 21.46 -4.07
CA SER A 241 5.97 20.60 -2.89
C SER A 241 5.15 19.34 -3.17
N SER A 242 4.14 19.43 -4.05
CA SER A 242 3.33 18.28 -4.46
C SER A 242 4.05 17.36 -5.47
N LEU A 243 5.07 17.86 -6.16
CA LEU A 243 5.90 17.09 -7.09
C LEU A 243 6.88 16.16 -6.36
N VAL A 244 7.28 16.51 -5.14
CA VAL A 244 8.12 15.69 -4.27
C VAL A 244 7.33 15.21 -3.06
N GLN A 245 6.99 13.93 -3.05
CA GLN A 245 6.32 13.28 -1.95
C GLN A 245 7.29 12.37 -1.19
N ILE A 246 7.01 12.15 0.08
CA ILE A 246 7.69 11.12 0.87
C ILE A 246 6.82 9.86 0.80
N ASP A 247 7.28 8.85 0.07
CA ASP A 247 6.60 7.56 -0.07
C ASP A 247 6.94 6.63 1.09
N HIS A 248 5.93 5.87 1.51
CA HIS A 248 6.11 4.65 2.30
C HIS A 248 6.37 3.48 1.33
N VAL A 249 7.62 3.06 1.23
CA VAL A 249 8.08 2.01 0.29
C VAL A 249 7.22 0.75 0.41
N VAL A 250 6.94 0.33 1.64
CA VAL A 250 5.79 -0.52 1.99
C VAL A 250 4.64 0.39 2.42
N ALA A 251 3.61 0.52 1.58
CA ALA A 251 2.48 1.39 1.85
C ALA A 251 1.79 1.01 3.18
N LEU A 252 1.42 2.00 4.00
CA LEU A 252 0.83 1.73 5.33
C LEU A 252 -0.46 0.89 5.27
N SER A 253 -1.25 1.02 4.21
CA SER A 253 -2.43 0.17 4.00
C SER A 253 -2.07 -1.26 3.60
N ASN A 254 -0.96 -1.47 2.88
CA ASN A 254 -0.44 -2.82 2.64
C ASN A 254 0.07 -3.41 3.96
N ALA A 255 0.89 -2.67 4.71
CA ALA A 255 1.41 -3.10 6.00
C ALA A 255 0.29 -3.52 6.96
N TRP A 256 -0.81 -2.76 7.04
CA TRP A 256 -2.00 -3.12 7.83
C TRP A 256 -2.57 -4.49 7.47
N GLN A 257 -2.67 -4.80 6.18
CA GLN A 257 -3.18 -6.07 5.68
C GLN A 257 -2.14 -7.19 5.74
N THR A 258 -0.87 -6.88 6.00
CA THR A 258 0.23 -7.85 6.05
C THR A 258 0.97 -7.88 7.39
N GLY A 259 0.32 -7.45 8.48
CA GLY A 259 0.80 -7.71 9.85
C GLY A 259 0.84 -6.52 10.79
N ALA A 260 0.71 -5.29 10.32
CA ALA A 260 0.77 -4.13 11.19
C ALA A 260 -0.40 -4.03 12.19
N GLN A 261 -1.48 -4.79 11.98
CA GLN A 261 -2.55 -4.99 12.98
C GLN A 261 -2.06 -5.61 14.29
N GLN A 262 -1.00 -6.42 14.23
CA GLN A 262 -0.42 -7.11 15.40
C GLN A 262 0.65 -6.27 16.11
N LEU A 263 1.07 -5.17 15.48
CA LEU A 263 2.03 -4.25 16.07
C LEU A 263 1.37 -3.43 17.17
N SER A 264 2.15 -3.04 18.17
CA SER A 264 1.73 -2.00 19.11
C SER A 264 1.56 -0.66 18.37
N GLN A 265 0.82 0.27 18.98
CA GLN A 265 0.69 1.62 18.43
C GLN A 265 2.06 2.29 18.22
N ALA A 266 2.96 2.15 19.19
CA ALA A 266 4.33 2.62 19.11
C ALA A 266 5.08 2.06 17.88
N GLN A 267 5.01 0.76 17.66
CA GLN A 267 5.65 0.10 16.51
C GLN A 267 5.07 0.57 15.17
N ARG A 268 3.75 0.81 15.09
CA ARG A 268 3.14 1.39 13.87
C ARG A 268 3.62 2.81 13.60
N VAL A 269 3.73 3.62 14.65
CA VAL A 269 4.30 4.98 14.54
C VAL A 269 5.76 4.91 14.06
N SER A 270 6.57 3.99 14.61
CA SER A 270 7.94 3.77 14.13
C SER A 270 7.96 3.37 12.65
N LEU A 271 7.17 2.36 12.24
CA LEU A 271 7.07 1.92 10.84
C LEU A 271 6.70 3.05 9.87
N ALA A 272 5.87 3.99 10.31
CA ALA A 272 5.45 5.12 9.49
C ALA A 272 6.47 6.26 9.41
N ASN A 273 7.44 6.31 10.32
CA ASN A 273 8.45 7.37 10.37
C ASN A 273 9.88 6.87 10.13
N ASP A 274 10.09 5.56 10.05
CA ASP A 274 11.40 4.95 9.82
C ASP A 274 11.95 5.33 8.44
N PRO A 275 13.13 5.98 8.37
CA PRO A 275 13.84 6.22 7.12
C PRO A 275 13.98 4.99 6.24
N LEU A 276 14.07 3.77 6.77
CA LEU A 276 14.06 2.52 5.98
C LEU A 276 12.77 2.36 5.16
N ASN A 277 11.63 2.78 5.67
CA ASN A 277 10.36 2.73 4.95
C ASN A 277 10.06 4.02 4.16
N LEU A 278 10.88 5.07 4.26
CA LEU A 278 10.60 6.37 3.64
C LEU A 278 11.60 6.77 2.54
N LEU A 279 11.08 7.32 1.44
CA LEU A 279 11.86 7.85 0.31
C LEU A 279 11.23 9.12 -0.27
N ALA A 280 12.03 10.14 -0.59
CA ALA A 280 11.58 11.24 -1.44
C ALA A 280 11.46 10.79 -2.90
N VAL A 281 10.29 10.97 -3.51
CA VAL A 281 9.97 10.46 -4.85
C VAL A 281 9.08 11.43 -5.65
N ASP A 282 8.96 11.17 -6.96
CA ASP A 282 8.00 11.85 -7.85
C ASP A 282 6.56 11.61 -7.39
N GLY A 283 5.83 12.69 -7.08
CA GLY A 283 4.52 12.63 -6.44
C GLY A 283 3.43 11.98 -7.30
N ARG A 284 3.45 12.17 -8.62
CA ARG A 284 2.49 11.52 -9.53
C ARG A 284 2.72 10.02 -9.60
N THR A 285 3.98 9.61 -9.66
CA THR A 285 4.37 8.20 -9.68
C THR A 285 4.00 7.51 -8.37
N ASN A 286 4.21 8.20 -7.24
CA ASN A 286 3.77 7.71 -5.93
C ASN A 286 2.25 7.59 -5.81
N SER A 287 1.52 8.57 -6.33
CA SER A 287 0.05 8.54 -6.35
C SER A 287 -0.47 7.36 -7.21
N SER A 288 0.24 7.02 -8.29
CA SER A 288 -0.05 5.83 -9.10
C SER A 288 0.29 4.51 -8.42
N LYS A 289 1.27 4.49 -7.49
CA LYS A 289 1.61 3.31 -6.69
C LYS A 289 0.49 2.96 -5.71
N GLY A 290 -0.08 3.97 -5.05
CA GLY A 290 -1.14 3.77 -4.05
C GLY A 290 -0.72 2.80 -2.94
N ASP A 291 -1.57 1.82 -2.65
CA ASP A 291 -1.34 0.73 -1.70
C ASP A 291 -0.82 -0.57 -2.35
N GLY A 292 -0.27 -0.46 -3.57
CA GLY A 292 0.32 -1.56 -4.30
C GLY A 292 1.55 -2.18 -3.61
N ASP A 293 1.67 -3.49 -3.74
CA ASP A 293 2.85 -4.25 -3.34
C ASP A 293 3.73 -4.56 -4.56
N THR A 294 4.82 -5.30 -4.38
CA THR A 294 5.71 -5.68 -5.48
C THR A 294 5.01 -6.46 -6.61
N ALA A 295 3.90 -7.17 -6.33
CA ALA A 295 3.16 -7.91 -7.35
C ALA A 295 2.30 -6.98 -8.22
N THR A 296 1.78 -5.89 -7.67
CA THR A 296 0.87 -4.99 -8.38
C THR A 296 1.54 -3.72 -8.91
N TRP A 297 2.67 -3.30 -8.33
CA TRP A 297 3.38 -2.10 -8.74
C TRP A 297 4.89 -2.23 -8.56
N LEU A 298 5.63 -1.74 -9.56
CA LEU A 298 7.09 -1.63 -9.54
C LEU A 298 7.51 -0.29 -10.14
N PRO A 299 8.63 0.30 -9.66
CA PRO A 299 9.22 1.48 -10.28
C PRO A 299 9.37 1.34 -11.81
N PRO A 300 8.99 2.37 -12.58
CA PRO A 300 9.24 2.41 -14.02
C PRO A 300 10.72 2.22 -14.39
N VAL A 301 11.63 2.76 -13.58
CA VAL A 301 13.08 2.55 -13.74
C VAL A 301 13.45 1.13 -13.33
N LYS A 302 13.72 0.28 -14.34
CA LYS A 302 14.05 -1.14 -14.12
C LYS A 302 15.33 -1.35 -13.29
N SER A 303 16.35 -0.52 -13.50
CA SER A 303 17.62 -0.62 -12.76
C SER A 303 17.48 -0.37 -11.26
N TYR A 304 16.40 0.30 -10.82
CA TYR A 304 16.15 0.56 -9.41
C TYR A 304 15.33 -0.54 -8.72
N ARG A 305 14.77 -1.50 -9.47
CA ARG A 305 13.83 -2.48 -8.91
C ARG A 305 14.46 -3.42 -7.87
N CYS A 306 15.74 -3.76 -8.02
CA CYS A 306 16.46 -4.57 -7.04
C CYS A 306 16.50 -3.88 -5.67
N ALA A 307 17.02 -2.65 -5.63
CA ALA A 307 17.06 -1.84 -4.42
C ALA A 307 15.66 -1.59 -3.82
N TYR A 308 14.66 -1.34 -4.67
CA TYR A 308 13.27 -1.17 -4.23
C TYR A 308 12.71 -2.43 -3.54
N VAL A 309 12.90 -3.60 -4.15
CA VAL A 309 12.44 -4.88 -3.61
C VAL A 309 13.21 -5.26 -2.34
N ALA A 310 14.54 -5.09 -2.34
CA ALA A 310 15.37 -5.33 -1.17
C ALA A 310 14.93 -4.47 0.02
N ARG A 311 14.58 -3.20 -0.22
CA ARG A 311 14.07 -2.31 0.81
C ARG A 311 12.70 -2.72 1.35
N GLN A 312 11.77 -3.16 0.49
CA GLN A 312 10.49 -3.72 0.97
C GLN A 312 10.69 -4.95 1.85
N ILE A 313 11.57 -5.86 1.44
CA ILE A 313 11.90 -7.07 2.20
C ILE A 313 12.48 -6.69 3.56
N SER A 314 13.43 -5.75 3.60
CA SER A 314 13.99 -5.23 4.84
C SER A 314 12.92 -4.65 5.76
N VAL A 315 12.03 -3.77 5.26
CA VAL A 315 10.94 -3.22 6.07
C VAL A 315 10.06 -4.33 6.63
N LYS A 316 9.67 -5.31 5.80
CA LYS A 316 8.81 -6.40 6.26
C LYS A 316 9.50 -7.27 7.30
N ALA A 317 10.78 -7.58 7.13
CA ALA A 317 11.56 -8.33 8.11
C ALA A 317 11.69 -7.57 9.43
N THR A 318 12.07 -6.30 9.39
CA THR A 318 12.25 -5.45 10.58
C THR A 318 10.99 -5.35 11.43
N TYR A 319 9.83 -5.25 10.79
CA TYR A 319 8.55 -5.06 11.48
C TYR A 319 7.71 -6.35 11.59
N GLY A 320 8.30 -7.52 11.33
CA GLY A 320 7.60 -8.81 11.44
C GLY A 320 6.36 -8.94 10.53
N LEU A 321 6.35 -8.22 9.40
CA LEU A 321 5.28 -8.27 8.42
C LEU A 321 5.46 -9.48 7.49
N TRP A 322 4.37 -10.01 6.97
CA TRP A 322 4.41 -11.08 5.97
C TRP A 322 4.29 -10.54 4.53
N VAL A 323 4.52 -11.44 3.58
CA VAL A 323 4.24 -11.22 2.15
C VAL A 323 3.09 -12.12 1.70
N THR A 324 2.40 -11.70 0.64
CA THR A 324 1.49 -12.61 -0.06
C THR A 324 2.28 -13.54 -0.97
N GLN A 325 1.68 -14.66 -1.41
CA GLN A 325 2.33 -15.54 -2.39
C GLN A 325 2.69 -14.78 -3.67
N ALA A 326 1.75 -14.00 -4.22
CA ALA A 326 1.99 -13.22 -5.42
C ALA A 326 3.12 -12.20 -5.25
N GLU A 327 3.18 -11.55 -4.08
CA GLU A 327 4.24 -10.61 -3.72
C GLU A 327 5.60 -11.31 -3.60
N HIS A 328 5.67 -12.42 -2.87
CA HIS A 328 6.88 -13.23 -2.74
C HIS A 328 7.42 -13.68 -4.09
N ASP A 329 6.56 -14.18 -4.97
CA ASP A 329 6.95 -14.62 -6.32
C ASP A 329 7.44 -13.44 -7.17
N ALA A 330 6.80 -12.27 -7.05
CA ALA A 330 7.23 -11.06 -7.75
C ALA A 330 8.59 -10.56 -7.26
N MET A 331 8.82 -10.54 -5.94
CA MET A 331 10.10 -10.20 -5.34
C MET A 331 11.19 -11.17 -5.82
N THR A 332 10.91 -12.47 -5.80
CA THR A 332 11.84 -13.52 -6.29
C THR A 332 12.22 -13.32 -7.75
N ARG A 333 11.24 -13.03 -8.63
CA ARG A 333 11.49 -12.76 -10.06
C ARG A 333 12.39 -11.56 -10.28
N ILE A 334 12.21 -10.49 -9.52
CA ILE A 334 13.08 -9.29 -9.62
C ILE A 334 14.49 -9.62 -9.14
N LEU A 335 14.62 -10.27 -7.99
CA LEU A 335 15.92 -10.59 -7.40
C LEU A 335 16.71 -11.65 -8.17
N THR A 336 16.07 -12.43 -9.04
CA THR A 336 16.77 -13.36 -9.96
C THR A 336 17.80 -12.63 -10.84
N ALA A 337 17.54 -11.36 -11.18
CA ALA A 337 18.47 -10.54 -11.96
C ALA A 337 19.60 -9.91 -11.12
N CYS A 338 19.54 -10.01 -9.79
CA CYS A 338 20.43 -9.35 -8.83
C CYS A 338 20.53 -10.15 -7.52
N PRO A 339 21.06 -11.39 -7.56
CA PRO A 339 21.09 -12.29 -6.40
C PRO A 339 21.94 -11.77 -5.24
N ASP A 340 22.93 -10.92 -5.54
CA ASP A 340 23.85 -10.33 -4.57
C ASP A 340 23.35 -9.01 -3.97
N GLU A 341 22.16 -8.53 -4.37
CA GLU A 341 21.55 -7.32 -3.78
C GLU A 341 21.42 -7.48 -2.26
N ARG A 342 22.02 -6.56 -1.52
CA ARG A 342 22.02 -6.58 -0.05
C ARG A 342 20.69 -6.07 0.50
N ALA A 343 20.25 -6.66 1.60
CA ALA A 343 19.16 -6.07 2.37
C ALA A 343 19.58 -4.67 2.88
N THR A 344 18.63 -3.73 2.91
CA THR A 344 18.86 -2.38 3.45
C THR A 344 18.69 -2.42 4.97
N ALA A 345 19.69 -1.95 5.72
CA ALA A 345 19.57 -1.77 7.16
C ALA A 345 18.87 -0.45 7.47
N SER A 346 18.09 -0.41 8.56
CA SER A 346 17.65 0.87 9.11
C SER A 346 18.78 1.49 9.92
N ALA A 347 19.11 2.75 9.63
CA ALA A 347 19.97 3.57 10.48
C ALA A 347 19.20 4.21 11.64
N PHE A 348 17.89 3.99 11.69
CA PHE A 348 17.00 4.43 12.75
C PHE A 348 17.20 3.53 13.97
N ALA A 349 18.31 3.77 14.67
CA ALA A 349 18.47 3.38 16.06
C ALA A 349 18.02 4.60 16.87
N PRO A 350 16.74 4.71 17.22
CA PRO A 350 16.38 5.65 18.27
C PRO A 350 17.22 5.27 19.47
N GLU A 351 17.75 6.28 20.13
CA GLU A 351 18.45 6.11 21.38
C GLU A 351 17.55 5.22 22.24
N PRO A 352 18.03 4.05 22.72
CA PRO A 352 17.21 3.27 23.62
C PRO A 352 16.84 4.24 24.73
N VAL A 353 15.55 4.59 24.82
CA VAL A 353 15.05 5.20 26.03
C VAL A 353 15.45 4.17 27.06
N VAL A 354 16.47 4.52 27.86
CA VAL A 354 16.80 3.77 29.03
C VAL A 354 15.51 3.90 29.81
N VAL A 355 14.63 2.91 29.67
CA VAL A 355 13.59 2.66 30.63
C VAL A 355 14.45 2.45 31.85
N ALA A 356 14.61 3.52 32.65
CA ALA A 356 15.08 3.38 34.02
C ALA A 356 14.29 2.19 34.51
N PRO A 357 14.95 1.06 34.80
CA PRO A 357 14.30 -0.24 34.90
C PRO A 357 13.04 0.01 35.70
N ALA A 358 11.86 -0.23 35.08
CA ALA A 358 10.57 0.06 35.71
C ALA A 358 10.76 -0.31 37.17
N PRO A 359 10.71 0.67 38.11
CA PRO A 359 11.35 0.56 39.41
C PRO A 359 11.05 -0.83 39.85
N VAL A 360 12.08 -1.68 39.90
CA VAL A 360 11.86 -3.11 40.08
C VAL A 360 10.99 -3.11 41.31
N VAL A 361 9.71 -3.48 41.15
CA VAL A 361 8.94 -3.90 42.30
C VAL A 361 9.67 -5.18 42.57
N VAL A 362 10.73 -5.05 43.36
CA VAL A 362 11.46 -6.15 43.92
C VAL A 362 10.32 -6.82 44.64
N ALA A 363 9.77 -7.88 44.02
CA ALA A 363 9.11 -8.90 44.78
C ALA A 363 10.12 -9.15 45.89
N PRO A 364 9.80 -8.76 47.14
CA PRO A 364 10.81 -8.65 48.17
C PRO A 364 11.54 -9.97 48.16
N VAL A 365 12.84 -9.93 47.85
CA VAL A 365 13.70 -11.07 48.10
C VAL A 365 13.39 -11.43 49.55
N PRO A 366 13.06 -12.70 49.87
CA PRO A 366 12.80 -13.08 51.23
C PRO A 366 14.06 -12.75 52.00
N VAL A 367 14.04 -11.61 52.68
CA VAL A 367 15.04 -11.27 53.66
C VAL A 367 14.88 -12.38 54.67
N VAL A 368 15.93 -13.17 54.86
CA VAL A 368 16.08 -13.94 56.09
C VAL A 368 16.21 -12.88 57.18
N VAL A 369 15.06 -12.35 57.60
CA VAL A 369 14.94 -11.50 58.76
C VAL A 369 15.09 -12.47 59.91
N GLU A 370 16.26 -12.44 60.54
CA GLU A 370 16.40 -12.87 61.92
C GLU A 370 15.17 -12.36 62.69
N PRO A 371 14.37 -13.23 63.34
CA PRO A 371 13.04 -12.87 63.77
C PRO A 371 13.12 -11.77 64.83
N ALA A 372 12.85 -10.53 64.41
CA ALA A 372 12.51 -9.47 65.33
C ALA A 372 11.12 -9.78 65.92
N PRO A 373 10.86 -9.47 67.20
CA PRO A 373 9.70 -9.97 67.92
C PRO A 373 8.40 -9.49 67.26
N VAL A 374 7.59 -10.44 66.83
CA VAL A 374 6.23 -10.17 66.36
C VAL A 374 5.43 -9.67 67.56
N GLU A 375 4.97 -8.43 67.48
CA GLU A 375 3.89 -7.92 68.32
C GLU A 375 2.64 -8.81 68.06
N PRO A 376 1.99 -9.35 69.11
CA PRO A 376 1.08 -10.47 68.95
C PRO A 376 -0.12 -10.12 68.08
N ALA A 377 -0.38 -10.97 67.08
CA ALA A 377 -1.67 -11.03 66.42
C ALA A 377 -2.77 -11.28 67.47
N PRO A 378 -3.97 -10.68 67.35
CA PRO A 378 -5.06 -10.96 68.27
C PRO A 378 -5.34 -12.46 68.28
N ALA A 379 -5.38 -13.01 69.49
CA ALA A 379 -5.57 -14.44 69.74
C ALA A 379 -6.89 -14.96 69.15
N SER A 380 -6.80 -16.13 68.49
CA SER A 380 -7.86 -17.14 68.32
C SER A 380 -9.30 -16.63 68.23
N ALA A 381 -9.68 -16.04 67.09
CA ALA A 381 -11.09 -15.82 66.78
C ALA A 381 -11.65 -17.07 66.08
N SER A 382 -12.15 -18.03 66.87
CA SER A 382 -13.10 -19.02 66.34
C SER A 382 -14.34 -18.25 65.86
N TYR A 383 -14.67 -18.31 64.58
CA TYR A 383 -15.86 -17.65 64.06
C TYR A 383 -17.11 -18.45 64.48
N GLU A 384 -18.10 -17.79 65.08
CA GLU A 384 -19.36 -18.42 65.45
C GLU A 384 -20.11 -18.96 64.21
N ASN A 385 -20.01 -18.24 63.08
CA ASN A 385 -20.64 -18.59 61.81
C ASN A 385 -19.95 -17.88 60.62
N CYS A 386 -20.35 -18.25 59.41
CA CYS A 386 -19.77 -17.70 58.18
C CYS A 386 -20.00 -16.20 57.96
N THR A 387 -21.03 -15.63 58.56
CA THR A 387 -21.25 -14.18 58.53
C THR A 387 -20.16 -13.44 59.31
N ALA A 388 -19.80 -13.93 60.49
CA ALA A 388 -18.70 -13.37 61.29
C ALA A 388 -17.35 -13.53 60.58
N ALA A 389 -17.10 -14.68 59.96
CA ALA A 389 -15.88 -14.92 59.16
C ALA A 389 -15.77 -13.94 57.97
N ARG A 390 -16.87 -13.69 57.25
CA ARG A 390 -16.90 -12.72 56.13
C ARG A 390 -16.75 -11.29 56.60
N ALA A 391 -17.40 -10.90 57.68
CA ALA A 391 -17.29 -9.55 58.24
C ALA A 391 -15.86 -9.23 58.69
N ALA A 392 -15.12 -10.25 59.15
CA ALA A 392 -13.71 -10.15 59.48
C ALA A 392 -12.76 -10.23 58.27
N GLY A 393 -13.30 -10.41 57.05
CA GLY A 393 -12.51 -10.57 55.82
C GLY A 393 -11.77 -11.91 55.72
N ALA A 394 -12.18 -12.91 56.50
CA ALA A 394 -11.48 -14.19 56.64
C ALA A 394 -12.07 -15.35 55.82
N ALA A 395 -13.18 -15.13 55.10
CA ALA A 395 -13.79 -16.17 54.26
C ALA A 395 -13.23 -16.14 52.82
N PRO A 396 -13.05 -17.31 52.17
CA PRO A 396 -13.26 -18.67 52.68
C PRO A 396 -12.18 -19.10 53.71
N VAL A 397 -12.58 -19.90 54.70
CA VAL A 397 -11.71 -20.38 55.81
C VAL A 397 -11.33 -21.84 55.57
N TYR A 398 -10.05 -22.19 55.60
CA TYR A 398 -9.59 -23.54 55.23
C TYR A 398 -9.28 -24.42 56.44
N ARG A 399 -9.46 -25.73 56.29
CA ARG A 399 -9.12 -26.70 57.36
C ARG A 399 -7.65 -26.60 57.74
N GLY A 400 -7.40 -26.27 59.01
CA GLY A 400 -6.05 -26.00 59.55
C GLY A 400 -5.79 -24.53 59.83
N ASP A 401 -6.64 -23.62 59.36
CA ASP A 401 -6.54 -22.20 59.70
C ASP A 401 -6.96 -21.94 61.16
N PRO A 402 -6.35 -20.96 61.86
CA PRO A 402 -6.65 -20.67 63.27
C PRO A 402 -8.11 -20.27 63.58
N GLY A 403 -8.92 -19.96 62.56
CA GLY A 403 -10.35 -19.63 62.68
C GLY A 403 -11.29 -20.69 62.11
N TYR A 404 -10.76 -21.82 61.64
CA TYR A 404 -11.57 -22.92 61.10
C TYR A 404 -12.25 -23.70 62.23
N GLY A 405 -13.53 -24.00 62.05
CA GLY A 405 -14.26 -24.98 62.84
C GLY A 405 -15.16 -25.81 61.93
N ASP A 406 -15.34 -27.09 62.25
CA ASP A 406 -16.12 -28.02 61.42
C ASP A 406 -17.56 -27.54 61.17
N HIS A 407 -18.10 -26.68 62.05
CA HIS A 407 -19.42 -26.06 61.90
C HIS A 407 -19.50 -25.02 60.78
N LEU A 408 -18.37 -24.59 60.21
CA LEU A 408 -18.29 -23.65 59.09
C LEU A 408 -18.23 -24.34 57.72
N ASP A 409 -17.92 -25.65 57.72
CA ASP A 409 -17.70 -26.51 56.55
C ASP A 409 -18.85 -27.53 56.46
N GLY A 410 -20.01 -27.07 55.99
CA GLY A 410 -21.25 -27.87 56.01
C GLY A 410 -21.23 -29.10 55.10
N ASP A 411 -20.41 -29.10 54.05
CA ASP A 411 -20.17 -30.22 53.15
C ASP A 411 -18.88 -31.00 53.46
N ASN A 412 -18.13 -30.56 54.46
CA ASN A 412 -16.97 -31.21 55.06
C ASN A 412 -15.81 -31.46 54.08
N ASP A 413 -15.69 -30.62 53.06
CA ASP A 413 -14.72 -30.73 51.96
C ASP A 413 -13.36 -30.07 52.29
N GLY A 414 -13.29 -29.39 53.44
CA GLY A 414 -12.12 -28.68 53.94
C GLY A 414 -12.15 -27.17 53.68
N VAL A 415 -13.22 -26.63 53.09
CA VAL A 415 -13.39 -25.20 52.77
C VAL A 415 -14.67 -24.64 53.42
N GLY A 416 -14.49 -24.02 54.59
CA GLY A 416 -15.56 -23.35 55.30
C GLY A 416 -16.00 -22.04 54.64
N CYS A 417 -17.31 -21.77 54.67
CA CYS A 417 -17.89 -20.49 54.27
C CYS A 417 -17.74 -20.10 52.79
N GLN A 418 -17.77 -21.09 51.89
CA GLN A 418 -17.66 -20.92 50.44
C GLN A 418 -18.81 -20.12 49.76
N ASN A 419 -20.00 -20.00 50.39
CA ASN A 419 -21.18 -19.33 49.81
C ASN A 419 -21.80 -18.21 50.65
#